data_AF-A0A7C3YBX1-F1
#
_entry.id   AF-A0A7C3YBX1-F1
#
_cell.length_a   1.000
_cell.length_b   1.000
_cell.length_c   1.000
_cell.angle_alpha   90.00
_cell.angle_beta   90.00
_cell.angle_gamma   90.00
#
_symmetry.space_group_name_H-M   'P 1'
#
loop_
_entity.id
_entity.type
_entity.pdbx_description
1 polymer ?
#
loop_
_entity_poly.entity_id
_entity_poly.type
_entity_poly.pdbx_seq_one_letter_code
_entity_poly.pdbx_strand_id
1 'polypeptide(L)'
;VVVGSRGRVLVDPRDLMERQASVHGLLLGDVAADERAAALAAVAEGLAAGWLRPAVGRELPLAEAPRAHRLLTERPALGKTVLVP
;
A
#
# COMPACT_ATOMS: atom_id res chain seq x y z
N VAL A 1 10.97 3.48 2.38
CA VAL A 1 9.94 4.22 1.62
C VAL A 1 8.78 4.55 2.56
N VAL A 2 8.31 5.79 2.57
CA VAL A 2 7.15 6.23 3.35
C VAL A 2 5.93 6.19 2.42
N VAL A 3 5.00 5.28 2.70
CA VAL A 3 3.75 5.09 1.91
C VAL A 3 2.49 5.51 2.68
N GLY A 4 2.65 5.92 3.94
CA GLY A 4 1.57 6.41 4.80
C GLY A 4 2.12 7.05 6.06
N SER A 5 1.42 8.08 6.54
CA SER A 5 1.73 8.78 7.80
C SER A 5 0.44 9.19 8.49
N ARG A 6 0.39 9.11 9.81
CA ARG A 6 -0.74 9.55 10.65
C ARG A 6 -0.32 10.59 11.71
N GLY A 7 0.85 11.21 11.54
CA GLY A 7 1.38 12.17 12.49
C GLY A 7 2.84 12.51 12.25
N ARG A 8 3.35 13.45 13.05
CA ARG A 8 4.77 13.83 13.02
C ARG A 8 5.62 12.70 13.60
N VAL A 9 6.78 12.47 12.98
CA VAL A 9 7.85 11.64 13.51
C VAL A 9 9.13 12.48 13.51
N LEU A 10 9.93 12.35 14.57
CA LEU A 10 11.27 12.94 14.65
C LEU A 10 12.28 11.88 14.20
N VAL A 11 13.26 12.29 13.39
CA VAL A 11 14.31 11.42 12.86
C VAL A 11 15.66 12.02 13.25
N ASP A 12 16.55 11.23 13.84
CA ASP A 12 17.95 11.62 14.04
C ASP A 12 18.72 11.41 12.73
N PRO A 13 19.33 12.46 12.15
CA PRO A 13 20.15 12.32 10.96
C PRO A 13 21.34 11.35 11.11
N ARG A 14 21.88 11.17 12.33
CA ARG A 14 23.02 10.28 12.60
C ARG A 14 22.69 8.82 12.25
N ASP A 15 21.45 8.38 12.54
CA ASP A 15 20.98 7.02 12.24
C ASP A 15 21.04 6.71 10.73
N LEU A 16 20.75 7.71 9.89
CA LEU A 16 20.83 7.58 8.44
C LEU A 16 22.28 7.56 7.97
N MET A 17 23.13 8.42 8.53
CA MET A 17 24.55 8.51 8.17
C MET A 17 25.30 7.21 8.48
N GLU A 18 25.12 6.67 9.68
CA GLU A 18 25.81 5.45 10.13
C GLU A 18 25.45 4.23 9.28
N ARG A 19 24.21 4.18 8.79
CA ARG A 19 23.70 3.08 7.95
C ARG A 19 23.83 3.36 6.46
N GLN A 20 24.30 4.55 6.09
CA GLN A 20 24.26 5.07 4.72
C GLN A 20 22.86 4.92 4.08
N ALA A 21 21.83 5.23 4.85
CA ALA A 21 20.43 5.01 4.48
C ALA A 21 19.76 6.26 3.89
N SER A 22 18.70 6.05 3.13
CA SER A 22 17.86 7.10 2.53
C SER A 22 16.38 6.93 2.89
N VAL A 23 15.65 8.05 2.89
CA VAL A 23 14.20 8.08 3.07
C VAL A 23 13.56 8.60 1.79
N HIS A 24 12.67 7.79 1.20
CA HIS A 24 11.92 8.13 0.00
C HIS A 24 10.43 8.22 0.33
N GLY A 25 9.80 9.36 0.10
CA GLY A 25 8.34 9.50 0.15
C GLY A 25 7.72 9.02 -1.17
N LEU A 26 6.59 8.32 -1.09
CA LEU A 26 5.82 7.91 -2.26
C LEU A 26 4.36 8.34 -2.09
N LEU A 27 3.89 9.18 -3.00
CA LEU A 27 2.49 9.50 -3.17
C LEU A 27 2.05 9.04 -4.55
N LEU A 28 1.25 7.96 -4.63
CA LEU A 28 0.85 7.36 -5.90
C LEU A 28 0.10 8.33 -6.85
N GLY A 29 -0.51 9.39 -6.30
CA GLY A 29 -1.19 10.42 -7.09
C GLY A 29 -0.26 11.30 -7.93
N ASP A 30 1.01 11.42 -7.54
CA ASP A 30 1.98 12.33 -8.17
C ASP A 30 2.97 11.60 -9.11
N VAL A 31 2.80 10.29 -9.28
CA VAL A 31 3.68 9.47 -10.12
C VAL A 31 3.46 9.80 -11.60
N ALA A 32 4.56 9.93 -12.35
CA ALA A 32 4.52 10.19 -13.79
C ALA A 32 3.77 9.07 -14.54
N ALA A 33 3.11 9.42 -15.64
CA ALA A 33 2.20 8.49 -16.32
C ALA A 33 2.92 7.24 -16.88
N ASP A 34 4.14 7.41 -17.37
CA ASP A 34 5.02 6.35 -17.87
C ASP A 34 5.51 5.43 -16.75
N GLU A 35 5.94 5.98 -15.61
CA GLU A 35 6.31 5.19 -14.43
C GLU A 35 5.11 4.39 -13.91
N ARG A 36 3.93 5.01 -13.86
CA ARG A 36 2.70 4.33 -13.45
C ARG A 36 2.34 3.20 -14.41
N ALA A 37 2.48 3.41 -15.71
CA ALA A 37 2.21 2.38 -16.71
C ALA A 37 3.19 1.20 -16.59
N ALA A 38 4.48 1.48 -16.41
CA ALA A 38 5.49 0.46 -16.19
C ALA A 38 5.22 -0.35 -14.91
N ALA A 39 4.85 0.30 -13.82
CA ALA A 39 4.49 -0.37 -12.57
C ALA A 39 3.26 -1.28 -12.72
N LEU A 40 2.22 -0.82 -13.42
CA LEU A 40 1.03 -1.64 -13.69
C LEU A 40 1.34 -2.85 -14.58
N ALA A 41 2.21 -2.69 -15.58
CA ALA A 41 2.66 -3.78 -16.43
C ALA A 41 3.39 -4.86 -15.62
N ALA A 42 4.30 -4.46 -14.73
CA ALA A 42 5.02 -5.39 -13.85
C ALA A 42 4.07 -6.13 -12.89
N VAL A 43 3.04 -5.45 -12.35
CA VAL A 43 2.01 -6.09 -11.53
C VAL A 43 1.22 -7.13 -12.35
N ALA A 44 0.79 -6.77 -13.57
CA ALA A 44 0.05 -7.69 -14.45
C ALA A 44 0.88 -8.93 -14.80
N GLU A 45 2.16 -8.75 -15.12
CA GLU A 45 3.09 -9.84 -15.37
C GLU A 45 3.20 -10.75 -14.14
N GLY A 46 3.36 -10.17 -12.95
CA GLY A 46 3.49 -10.97 -11.73
C GLY A 46 2.26 -11.77 -11.35
N LEU A 47 1.08 -11.23 -11.64
CA LEU A 47 -0.17 -11.98 -11.50
C LEU A 47 -0.21 -13.14 -12.49
N ALA A 48 0.13 -12.91 -13.76
CA ALA A 48 0.13 -13.93 -14.80
C ALA A 48 1.16 -15.05 -14.54
N ALA A 49 2.36 -14.69 -14.10
CA ALA A 49 3.44 -15.62 -13.74
C ALA A 49 3.22 -16.30 -12.38
N GLY A 50 2.24 -15.84 -11.59
CA GLY A 50 1.84 -16.46 -10.33
C GLY A 50 2.81 -16.26 -9.16
N TRP A 51 3.81 -15.38 -9.30
CA TRP A 51 4.66 -14.96 -8.17
C TRP A 51 4.04 -13.81 -7.37
N LEU A 52 3.10 -13.05 -7.97
CA LEU A 52 2.22 -12.16 -7.22
C LEU A 52 0.91 -12.88 -6.91
N ARG A 53 0.67 -13.15 -5.62
CA ARG A 53 -0.53 -13.84 -5.12
C ARG A 53 -1.24 -12.98 -4.08
N PRO A 54 -2.09 -12.02 -4.48
CA PRO A 54 -2.79 -11.16 -3.54
C PRO A 54 -3.66 -11.98 -2.58
N ALA A 55 -3.48 -11.77 -1.28
CA ALA A 55 -4.35 -12.36 -0.26
C ALA A 55 -5.55 -11.46 0.00
N VAL A 56 -6.76 -11.95 -0.25
CA VAL A 56 -8.00 -11.30 0.16
C VAL A 56 -8.25 -11.67 1.61
N GLY A 57 -8.12 -10.69 2.51
CA GLY A 57 -8.34 -10.90 3.94
C GLY A 57 -9.81 -10.86 4.33
N ARG A 58 -10.63 -10.16 3.53
CA ARG A 58 -12.06 -10.03 3.75
C ARG A 58 -12.80 -9.60 2.50
N GLU A 59 -13.97 -10.19 2.31
CA GLU A 59 -14.98 -9.74 1.37
C GLU A 59 -16.19 -9.23 2.15
N LEU A 60 -16.76 -8.11 1.72
CA LEU A 60 -17.97 -7.53 2.28
C LEU A 60 -18.90 -7.11 1.14
N PRO A 61 -20.23 -7.23 1.28
CA PRO A 61 -21.14 -6.63 0.32
C PRO A 61 -20.88 -5.13 0.17
N LEU A 62 -21.07 -4.57 -1.03
CA LEU A 62 -20.94 -3.14 -1.28
C LEU A 62 -21.85 -2.31 -0.35
N ALA A 63 -23.03 -2.86 -0.03
CA ALA A 63 -23.96 -2.29 0.95
C ALA A 63 -23.34 -2.09 2.35
N GLU A 64 -22.28 -2.82 2.68
CA GLU A 64 -21.56 -2.74 3.95
C GLU A 64 -20.28 -1.87 3.88
N ALA A 65 -20.11 -1.05 2.85
CA ALA A 65 -18.95 -0.14 2.75
C ALA A 65 -18.68 0.69 4.03
N PRO A 66 -19.67 1.22 4.78
CA PRO A 66 -19.41 1.90 6.04
C PRO A 66 -18.80 1.00 7.12
N ARG A 67 -19.20 -0.28 7.16
CA ARG A 67 -18.59 -1.28 8.04
C ARG A 67 -17.16 -1.57 7.61
N ALA A 68 -16.89 -1.68 6.31
CA ALA A 68 -15.54 -1.88 5.78
C ALA A 68 -14.57 -0.77 6.24
N HIS A 69 -14.98 0.50 6.21
CA HIS A 69 -14.16 1.63 6.66
C HIS A 69 -13.82 1.57 8.16
N ARG A 70 -14.79 1.23 9.01
CA ARG A 70 -14.55 1.03 10.45
C ARG A 70 -13.53 -0.07 10.70
N LEU A 71 -13.72 -1.22 10.03
CA LEU A 71 -12.84 -2.37 10.15
C LEU A 71 -11.39 -2.09 9.71
N LEU A 72 -11.18 -1.23 8.70
CA LEU A 72 -9.84 -0.80 8.26
C LEU A 72 -9.11 0.05 9.33
N THR A 73 -9.86 0.74 10.18
CA THR A 73 -9.30 1.57 11.26
C THR A 73 -9.05 0.76 12.53
N GLU A 74 -9.90 -0.23 12.80
CA GLU A 74 -9.95 -0.93 14.10
C GLU A 74 -9.05 -2.17 14.22
N ARG A 75 -8.62 -2.80 13.12
CA ARG A 75 -7.90 -4.10 13.18
C ARG A 75 -6.61 -4.14 12.34
N PRO A 76 -5.62 -4.97 12.74
CA PRO A 76 -4.43 -5.23 11.93
C PRO A 76 -4.81 -5.88 10.58
N ALA A 77 -4.00 -5.60 9.56
CA ALA A 77 -4.27 -6.03 8.19
C ALA A 77 -4.20 -7.56 8.05
N LEU A 78 -5.28 -8.18 7.58
CA LEU A 78 -5.37 -9.61 7.23
C LEU A 78 -5.22 -9.87 5.72
N GLY A 79 -4.79 -8.87 4.96
CA GLY A 79 -4.83 -8.85 3.49
C GLY A 79 -5.72 -7.73 2.96
N LYS A 80 -6.07 -7.80 1.68
CA LYS A 80 -6.94 -6.79 1.04
C LYS A 80 -8.40 -6.97 1.47
N THR A 81 -9.06 -5.87 1.84
CA THR A 81 -10.52 -5.81 1.93
C THR A 81 -11.08 -5.52 0.55
N VAL A 82 -11.98 -6.38 0.07
CA VAL A 82 -12.67 -6.25 -1.22
C VAL A 82 -14.17 -6.08 -0.96
N LEU A 83 -14.80 -5.18 -1.74
CA LEU A 83 -16.25 -5.05 -1.75
C LEU A 83 -16.80 -5.84 -2.93
N VAL A 84 -17.77 -6.72 -2.67
CA VAL A 84 -18.46 -7.52 -3.69
C VAL A 84 -19.83 -6.89 -4.00
N PRO A 85 -20.31 -6.94 -5.25
CA PRO A 85 -21.60 -6.36 -5.65
C PRO A 85 -22.78 -6.86 -4.82
#